data_AF-A0A482VE26-F1
#
_entry.id   AF-A0A482VE26-F1
#
_cell.length_a   1.000
_cell.length_b   1.000
_cell.length_c   1.000
_cell.angle_alpha   90.00
_cell.angle_beta   90.00
_cell.angle_gamma   90.00
#
_symmetry.space_group_name_H-M   'P 1'
#
loop_
_entity.id
_entity.type
_entity.pdbx_description
1 polymer ?
#
loop_
_entity_poly.entity_id
_entity_poly.type
_entity_poly.pdbx_seq_one_letter_code
_entity_poly.pdbx_strand_id
1 'polypeptide(L)'
;MAEKVFTVIQDSRATIEASPYIPGVSDFPLDDRIKDALSNISVSVLKTNNNWDVLLQWSIAFCNQVRYLLDNSTIKALSLVSQELRHIERSPNYVNPYRKQNSQASLDVAPSKTKKKRKEIKKGPRLSSHSEL
;
A
#
# COMPACT_ATOMS: atom_id res chain seq x y z
N MET A 1 -17.91 -6.09 2.18
CA MET A 1 -16.84 -5.68 1.24
C MET A 1 -16.31 -4.29 1.56
N ALA A 2 -17.17 -3.32 1.93
CA ALA A 2 -16.76 -1.98 2.37
C ALA A 2 -15.87 -1.97 3.63
N GLU A 3 -16.14 -2.84 4.61
CA GLU A 3 -15.34 -2.93 5.85
C GLU A 3 -13.86 -3.20 5.60
N LYS A 4 -13.54 -4.10 4.65
CA LYS A 4 -12.15 -4.42 4.28
C LYS A 4 -11.43 -3.23 3.62
N VAL A 5 -12.16 -2.43 2.85
CA VAL A 5 -11.59 -1.22 2.22
C VAL A 5 -11.30 -0.18 3.29
N PHE A 6 -12.23 0.01 4.22
CA PHE A 6 -12.07 0.93 5.33
C PHE A 6 -10.88 0.56 6.24
N THR A 7 -10.71 -0.72 6.59
CA THR A 7 -9.55 -1.17 7.38
C THR A 7 -8.23 -0.94 6.65
N VAL A 8 -8.17 -1.22 5.35
CA VAL A 8 -6.95 -0.99 4.55
C VAL A 8 -6.58 0.50 4.49
N ILE A 9 -7.58 1.39 4.43
CA ILE A 9 -7.34 2.84 4.44
C ILE A 9 -6.87 3.30 5.82
N GLN A 10 -7.46 2.79 6.90
CA GLN A 10 -7.02 3.11 8.26
C GLN A 10 -5.57 2.67 8.51
N ASP A 11 -5.21 1.46 8.10
CA ASP A 11 -3.84 0.95 8.23
C ASP A 11 -2.85 1.75 7.37
N SER A 12 -3.24 2.09 6.13
CA SER A 12 -2.43 2.93 5.24
C SER A 12 -2.21 4.32 5.83
N ARG A 13 -3.24 4.92 6.42
CA ARG A 13 -3.14 6.22 7.11
C ARG A 13 -2.20 6.14 8.30
N ALA A 14 -2.34 5.14 9.17
CA ALA A 14 -1.46 4.96 10.32
C ALA A 14 0.01 4.78 9.90
N THR A 15 0.25 4.07 8.78
CA THR A 15 1.59 3.88 8.22
C THR A 15 2.22 5.20 7.76
N ILE A 16 1.44 6.09 7.14
CA ILE A 16 1.92 7.41 6.69
C ILE A 16 2.14 8.33 7.88
N GLU A 17 1.22 8.36 8.86
CA GLU A 17 1.36 9.18 10.07
C GLU A 17 2.56 8.76 10.93
N ALA A 18 2.90 7.48 10.94
CA ALA A 18 4.10 6.97 11.61
C ALA A 18 5.39 7.18 10.79
N SER A 19 5.28 7.60 9.54
CA SER A 19 6.42 7.81 8.65
C SER A 19 6.96 9.24 8.72
N PRO A 20 8.23 9.48 8.37
CA PRO A 20 8.79 10.83 8.30
C PRO A 20 8.34 11.61 7.04
N TYR A 21 7.44 11.07 6.23
CA TYR A 21 6.99 11.71 5.00
C TYR A 21 6.00 12.84 5.30
N ILE A 22 6.39 14.06 4.92
CA ILE A 22 5.56 15.26 5.02
C ILE A 22 5.28 15.78 3.61
N PRO A 23 4.00 15.83 3.17
CA PRO A 23 3.65 16.36 1.86
C PRO A 23 4.18 17.77 1.63
N GLY A 24 4.95 17.97 0.55
CA GLY A 24 5.46 19.28 0.15
C GLY A 24 6.71 19.78 0.88
N VAL A 25 7.21 19.04 1.88
CA VAL A 25 8.42 19.40 2.65
C VAL A 25 9.49 18.31 2.56
N SER A 26 9.07 17.04 2.64
CA SER A 26 9.97 15.89 2.54
C SER A 26 10.01 15.38 1.10
N ASP A 27 11.17 14.84 0.71
CA ASP A 27 11.32 14.13 -0.56
C ASP A 27 10.34 12.96 -0.66
N PHE A 28 9.98 12.59 -1.89
CA PHE A 28 9.09 11.46 -2.11
C PHE A 28 9.66 10.18 -1.47
N PRO A 29 8.87 9.45 -0.67
CA PRO A 29 9.41 8.37 0.15
C PRO A 29 9.96 7.28 -0.76
N LEU A 30 11.13 6.73 -0.40
CA LEU A 30 11.75 5.62 -1.13
C LEU A 30 11.22 4.25 -0.65
N ASP A 31 10.73 4.18 0.59
CA ASP A 31 10.17 2.96 1.17
C ASP A 31 8.88 2.54 0.46
N ASP A 32 8.86 1.29 0.00
CA ASP A 32 7.74 0.70 -0.72
C ASP A 32 6.48 0.66 0.14
N ARG A 33 6.60 0.50 1.46
CA ARG A 33 5.44 0.46 2.37
C ARG A 33 4.68 1.78 2.41
N ILE A 34 5.42 2.90 2.44
CA ILE A 34 4.84 4.25 2.46
C ILE A 34 4.24 4.57 1.09
N LYS A 35 4.90 4.16 -0.01
CA LYS A 35 4.37 4.31 -1.38
C LYS A 35 3.06 3.56 -1.59
N ASP A 36 2.99 2.32 -1.13
CA ASP A 36 1.79 1.50 -1.26
C ASP A 36 0.64 2.10 -0.43
N ALA A 37 0.93 2.57 0.79
CA ALA A 37 -0.04 3.27 1.62
C ALA A 37 -0.59 4.54 0.95
N LEU A 38 0.28 5.35 0.32
CA LEU A 38 -0.10 6.54 -0.44
C LEU A 38 -0.98 6.18 -1.65
N SER A 39 -0.63 5.10 -2.36
CA SER A 39 -1.42 4.59 -3.49
C SER A 39 -2.83 4.19 -3.07
N ASN A 40 -2.96 3.44 -1.96
CA ASN A 40 -4.24 2.98 -1.44
C ASN A 40 -5.17 4.14 -1.08
N ILE A 41 -4.64 5.17 -0.41
CA ILE A 41 -5.42 6.37 -0.06
C ILE A 41 -5.83 7.13 -1.33
N SER A 42 -4.93 7.32 -2.27
CA SER A 42 -5.21 8.02 -3.53
C SER A 42 -6.34 7.37 -4.32
N VAL A 43 -6.29 6.04 -4.47
CA VAL A 43 -7.36 5.27 -5.15
C VAL A 43 -8.69 5.38 -4.40
N SER A 44 -8.67 5.36 -3.07
CA SER A 44 -9.89 5.52 -2.28
C SER A 44 -10.50 6.92 -2.43
N VAL A 45 -9.67 7.96 -2.40
CA VAL A 45 -10.13 9.36 -2.54
C VAL A 45 -10.76 9.57 -3.92
N LEU A 46 -10.13 9.06 -4.98
CA LEU A 46 -10.68 9.10 -6.35
C LEU A 46 -12.05 8.41 -6.43
N LYS A 47 -12.19 7.22 -5.84
CA LYS A 47 -13.46 6.49 -5.83
C LYS A 47 -14.55 7.10 -4.96
N THR A 48 -14.18 7.86 -3.94
CA THR A 48 -15.13 8.50 -3.03
C THR A 48 -15.67 9.80 -3.62
N ASN A 49 -14.89 10.48 -4.46
CA ASN A 49 -15.26 11.77 -5.03
C ASN A 49 -15.44 11.67 -6.56
N ASN A 50 -16.68 11.40 -6.98
CA ASN A 50 -17.05 11.16 -8.38
C ASN A 50 -16.62 12.28 -9.35
N ASN A 51 -16.55 13.55 -8.90
CA ASN A 51 -16.11 14.66 -9.75
C ASN A 51 -14.62 14.56 -10.14
N TRP A 52 -13.78 14.05 -9.22
CA TRP A 52 -12.35 13.89 -9.48
C TRP A 52 -12.08 12.70 -10.40
N ASP A 53 -12.90 11.66 -10.31
CA ASP A 53 -12.87 10.52 -11.25
C ASP A 53 -13.21 10.96 -12.68
N VAL A 54 -14.28 11.76 -12.84
CA VAL A 54 -14.67 12.31 -14.15
C VAL A 54 -13.59 13.23 -14.73
N LEU A 55 -12.98 14.09 -13.90
CA LEU A 55 -11.90 14.98 -14.35
C LEU A 55 -10.65 14.18 -14.75
N LEU A 56 -10.28 13.16 -13.97
CA LEU A 56 -9.18 12.27 -14.29
C LEU A 56 -9.44 11.49 -15.59
N GLN A 57 -10.66 11.00 -15.79
CA GLN A 57 -11.08 10.35 -17.03
C GLN A 57 -10.94 11.30 -18.23
N TRP A 58 -11.36 12.56 -18.09
CA TRP A 58 -11.18 13.58 -19.12
C TRP A 58 -9.70 13.84 -19.40
N SER A 59 -8.85 13.96 -18.37
CA SER A 59 -7.41 14.13 -18.53
C SER A 59 -6.77 12.95 -19.27
N ILE A 60 -7.16 11.72 -18.94
CA ILE A 60 -6.69 10.51 -19.64
C ILE A 60 -7.14 10.52 -21.11
N ALA A 61 -8.40 10.88 -21.38
CA ALA A 61 -8.92 10.99 -22.74
C ALA A 61 -8.17 12.06 -23.55
N PHE A 62 -7.87 13.20 -22.93
CA PHE A 62 -7.05 14.26 -23.53
C PHE A 62 -5.64 13.75 -23.85
N CYS A 63 -4.97 13.09 -22.91
CA CYS A 63 -3.65 12.49 -23.14
C CYS A 63 -3.66 11.47 -24.30
N ASN A 64 -4.74 10.71 -24.47
CA ASN A 64 -4.92 9.80 -25.61
C ASN A 64 -5.13 10.53 -26.94
N GLN A 65 -5.70 11.74 -26.96
CA GLN A 65 -5.80 12.55 -28.17
C GLN A 65 -4.44 13.13 -28.59
N VAL A 66 -3.64 13.56 -27.62
CA VAL A 66 -2.28 14.09 -27.85
C VAL A 66 -1.21 13.00 -27.84
N ARG A 67 -1.58 11.73 -28.11
CA ARG A 67 -0.68 10.58 -27.98
C ARG A 67 0.60 10.68 -28.82
N TYR A 68 0.55 11.42 -29.93
CA TYR A 68 1.70 11.66 -30.81
C TYR A 68 2.79 12.53 -30.17
N LEU A 69 2.49 13.26 -29.09
CA LEU A 69 3.44 14.04 -28.30
C LEU A 69 4.03 13.24 -27.13
N LEU A 70 3.51 12.04 -26.86
CA LEU A 70 3.91 11.20 -25.74
C LEU A 70 4.89 10.13 -26.19
N ASP A 71 5.87 9.83 -25.35
CA ASP A 71 6.78 8.72 -25.57
C ASP A 71 6.10 7.37 -25.28
N ASN A 72 6.68 6.30 -25.82
CA ASN A 72 6.12 4.96 -25.70
C ASN A 72 5.98 4.47 -24.24
N SER A 73 6.85 4.94 -23.33
CA SER A 73 6.78 4.55 -21.93
C SER A 73 5.59 5.20 -21.21
N THR A 74 5.34 6.49 -21.49
CA THR A 74 4.18 7.21 -20.95
C THR A 74 2.87 6.68 -21.50
N ILE A 75 2.82 6.33 -22.80
CA ILE A 75 1.63 5.69 -23.41
C ILE A 75 1.32 4.36 -22.71
N LYS A 76 2.35 3.57 -22.41
CA LYS A 76 2.18 2.31 -21.67
C LYS A 76 1.65 2.59 -20.26
N ALA A 77 2.23 3.53 -19.51
CA ALA A 77 1.76 3.88 -18.18
C ALA A 77 0.29 4.34 -18.18
N LEU A 78 -0.11 5.18 -19.14
CA LEU A 78 -1.49 5.65 -19.29
C LEU A 78 -2.48 4.49 -19.55
N SER A 79 -2.06 3.50 -20.34
CA SER A 79 -2.85 2.29 -20.59
C SER A 79 -3.02 1.40 -19.35
N LEU A 80 -2.03 1.38 -18.44
CA LEU A 80 -2.10 0.65 -17.18
C LEU A 80 -3.05 1.34 -16.20
N VAL A 81 -2.93 2.67 -16.06
CA VAL A 81 -3.81 3.48 -15.20
C VAL A 81 -5.27 3.33 -15.63
N SER A 82 -5.54 3.41 -16.93
CA SER A 82 -6.89 3.25 -17.49
C SER A 82 -7.53 1.90 -17.15
N GLN A 83 -6.71 0.83 -17.12
CA GLN A 83 -7.17 -0.53 -16.79
C GLN A 83 -7.33 -0.75 -15.28
N GLU A 84 -6.51 -0.16 -14.42
CA GLU A 84 -6.67 -0.26 -12.96
C GLU A 84 -7.88 0.52 -12.44
N LEU A 85 -8.17 1.67 -13.05
CA LEU A 85 -9.34 2.48 -12.73
C LEU A 85 -10.65 1.93 -13.35
N ARG A 86 -10.58 0.86 -14.17
CA ARG A 86 -11.71 0.23 -14.88
C ARG A 86 -12.46 1.16 -15.84
N HIS A 87 -11.81 2.21 -16.36
CA HIS A 87 -12.40 3.04 -17.42
C HIS A 87 -12.42 2.32 -18.78
N ILE A 88 -11.59 1.29 -18.94
CA ILE A 88 -11.56 0.38 -20.09
C ILE A 88 -11.62 -1.06 -19.54
N GLU A 89 -12.20 -1.99 -20.29
CA GLU A 89 -12.18 -3.40 -19.93
C GLU A 89 -10.75 -3.90 -19.73
N ARG A 90 -10.51 -4.53 -18.58
CA ARG A 90 -9.22 -5.12 -18.23
C ARG A 90 -8.97 -6.27 -19.21
N SER A 91 -7.91 -6.17 -20.01
CA SER A 91 -7.59 -7.25 -20.95
C SER A 91 -7.35 -8.56 -20.19
N PRO A 92 -7.74 -9.73 -20.74
CA PRO A 92 -7.67 -11.01 -20.03
C PRO A 92 -6.24 -11.41 -19.64
N ASN A 93 -5.22 -10.88 -20.32
CA ASN A 93 -3.80 -11.08 -20.01
C ASN A 93 -3.18 -9.90 -19.24
N TYR A 94 -3.99 -9.01 -18.67
CA TYR A 94 -3.48 -7.82 -17.99
C TYR A 94 -2.84 -8.17 -16.64
N VAL A 95 -1.52 -8.08 -16.61
CA VAL A 95 -0.72 -8.02 -15.39
C VAL A 95 0.01 -6.69 -15.41
N ASN A 96 -0.33 -5.80 -14.47
CA ASN A 96 0.41 -4.57 -14.28
C ASN A 96 1.87 -4.93 -13.89
N PRO A 97 2.87 -4.64 -14.72
CA PRO A 97 4.26 -5.03 -14.46
C PRO A 97 4.86 -4.29 -13.26
N TYR A 98 4.26 -3.16 -12.85
CA TYR A 98 4.64 -2.42 -11.64
C TYR A 98 3.92 -2.91 -10.39
N ARG A 99 2.96 -3.84 -10.54
CA ARG A 99 2.42 -4.61 -9.42
C ARG A 99 3.50 -5.62 -9.05
N LYS A 100 4.49 -5.16 -8.30
CA LYS A 100 5.60 -5.99 -7.79
C LYS A 100 5.02 -7.32 -7.31
N GLN A 101 5.68 -8.41 -7.66
CA GLN A 101 5.41 -9.77 -7.18
C GLN A 101 5.40 -9.78 -5.63
N ASN A 102 4.29 -9.40 -5.03
CA ASN A 102 3.93 -9.76 -3.67
C ASN A 102 2.75 -10.73 -3.74
N SER A 103 2.89 -11.72 -4.62
CA SER A 103 2.17 -12.99 -4.50
C SER A 103 2.85 -13.82 -3.40
N GLN A 104 2.75 -13.35 -2.16
CA GLN A 104 2.53 -14.23 -1.02
C GLN A 104 1.14 -13.93 -0.48
N ALA A 105 0.16 -14.14 -1.37
CA ALA A 105 -1.08 -14.75 -0.95
C ALA A 105 -0.76 -16.19 -0.51
N SER A 106 -0.45 -16.36 0.77
CA SER A 106 -0.72 -17.59 1.51
C SER A 106 -1.80 -17.26 2.54
N LEU A 107 -3.04 -17.19 2.06
CA LEU A 107 -4.16 -17.63 2.87
C LEU A 107 -4.18 -19.16 2.78
N ASP A 108 -4.44 -19.80 3.92
CA ASP A 108 -4.55 -21.23 4.18
C ASP A 108 -3.29 -22.00 4.57
N VAL A 109 -2.77 -21.74 5.78
CA VAL A 109 -2.55 -22.80 6.80
C VAL A 109 -2.74 -22.18 8.19
N ALA A 110 -3.57 -22.84 9.01
CA ALA A 110 -3.81 -22.56 10.42
C ALA A 110 -2.52 -22.22 11.22
N PRO A 111 -2.57 -21.34 12.24
CA PRO A 111 -1.42 -21.08 13.07
C PRO A 111 -1.16 -22.29 13.97
N SER A 112 -0.30 -23.21 13.52
CA SER A 112 0.35 -24.14 14.43
C SER A 112 1.25 -23.33 15.37
N LYS A 113 0.96 -23.44 16.67
CA LYS A 113 1.67 -22.79 17.76
C LYS A 113 3.13 -23.27 17.78
N THR A 114 4.06 -22.52 17.20
CA THR A 114 5.48 -22.69 17.50
C THR A 114 5.80 -21.93 18.79
N LYS A 115 5.96 -22.70 19.87
CA LYS A 115 6.41 -22.23 21.18
C LYS A 115 7.72 -21.43 21.02
N LYS A 116 7.67 -20.10 21.23
CA LYS A 116 8.90 -19.31 21.45
C LYS A 116 9.59 -19.84 22.72
N LYS A 117 10.75 -20.47 22.58
CA LYS A 117 11.64 -20.78 23.71
C LYS A 117 12.01 -19.46 24.39
N ARG A 118 11.60 -19.31 25.66
CA ARG A 118 11.96 -18.22 26.55
C ARG A 118 13.49 -18.15 26.64
N LYS A 119 14.10 -17.03 26.25
CA LYS A 119 15.51 -16.78 26.53
C LYS A 119 15.68 -16.70 28.05
N GLU A 120 16.53 -17.55 28.61
CA GLU A 120 16.91 -17.51 30.01
C GLU A 120 17.66 -16.20 30.28
N ILE A 121 17.02 -15.30 31.02
CA ILE A 121 17.70 -14.14 31.59
C ILE A 121 18.60 -14.70 32.69
N LYS A 122 19.92 -14.58 32.54
CA LYS A 122 20.87 -14.90 33.62
C LYS A 122 20.54 -13.98 34.81
N LYS A 123 19.91 -14.54 35.84
CA LYS A 123 19.58 -13.82 37.07
C LYS A 123 20.90 -13.43 37.75
N GLY A 124 21.10 -12.14 37.97
CA GLY A 124 22.20 -11.63 38.81
C GLY A 124 22.05 -12.07 40.27
N PRO A 125 23.06 -11.82 41.12
CA PRO A 125 23.04 -12.23 42.52
C PRO A 125 21.80 -11.66 43.21
N ARG A 126 21.01 -12.52 43.87
CA ARG A 126 19.83 -12.10 44.64
C ARG A 126 20.23 -12.02 46.11
N LEU A 127 20.07 -10.84 46.72
CA LEU A 127 20.15 -10.66 48.16
C LEU A 127 19.05 -11.49 48.84
N SER A 128 19.43 -12.46 49.66
CA SER A 128 18.51 -13.11 50.60
C SER A 128 18.24 -12.14 51.74
N SER A 129 17.01 -11.66 51.88
CA SER A 129 16.58 -10.98 53.09
C SER A 129 16.30 -12.04 54.15
N HIS A 130 17.26 -12.23 55.05
CA HIS A 130 17.06 -12.95 56.29
C HIS A 130 16.64 -11.92 57.33
N SER A 131 15.36 -11.86 57.65
CA SER A 131 14.86 -11.14 58.82
C SER A 131 14.46 -12.18 59.86
N GLU A 132 15.34 -12.45 60.81
CA GLU A 132 14.95 -13.06 62.08
C GLU A 132 14.85 -11.96 63.12
N LEU A 133 13.74 -11.99 63.84
CA LEU A 133 13.37 -11.17 65.00
C LEU A 133 13.81 -11.91 66.27
#